data_AF-A0A0P9DDR3-F1
#
_entry.id   AF-A0A0P9DDR3-F1
#
_cell.length_a   1.000
_cell.length_b   1.000
_cell.length_c   1.000
_cell.angle_alpha   90.00
_cell.angle_beta   90.00
_cell.angle_gamma   90.00
#
_symmetry.space_group_name_H-M   'P 1'
#
loop_
_entity.id
_entity.type
_entity.pdbx_description
1 polymer ?
#
loop_
_entity_poly.entity_id
_entity_poly.type
_entity_poly.pdbx_seq_one_letter_code
_entity_poly.pdbx_strand_id
1 'polypeptide(L)'
;ADAGALAFYRAPATGSIEILPGWHLLAVAEGATPAGTPALLVSLGEALPATRLAAPDRLPVSETGALFNTAGVAPHTQGHSQLGFAQIQIEPLRAFIRKRPTSWNAAHTVALSHELALLRTHWLRQHLNQPRYRAFAAIGFGASTLLLGPWDQAAALVLEFRTLLARASGGASPACAAGVLIAKTGYPLARALAEADTMQARAQLGAADFRDRITLLGDTVDWSEAPAIFAEVARLQPHGHTIGAPLLRDLAAYGRLQRLWRETGRTEGLRYKALFAYSLARTLRRGDAELYRWADEIIRSLHGTGDNIALRHIGVIATYLLLSRHDD
;
A
#
# COMPACT_ATOMS: atom_id res chain seq x y z
N ALA A 1 13.19 18.04 -26.72
CA ALA A 1 11.81 17.54 -26.75
C ALA A 1 11.19 18.00 -25.45
N ASP A 2 10.39 19.05 -25.55
CA ASP A 2 9.97 19.89 -24.42
C ASP A 2 9.10 19.08 -23.45
N ALA A 3 9.45 19.16 -22.16
CA ALA A 3 8.73 18.46 -21.11
C ALA A 3 7.34 19.09 -20.94
N GLY A 4 6.29 18.39 -21.39
CA GLY A 4 4.92 18.78 -21.12
C GLY A 4 4.58 18.56 -19.64
N ALA A 5 3.97 19.55 -19.01
CA ALA A 5 3.40 19.43 -17.67
C ALA A 5 1.92 19.01 -17.76
N LEU A 6 1.40 18.38 -16.71
CA LEU A 6 -0.04 18.08 -16.57
C LEU A 6 -0.61 18.94 -15.45
N ALA A 7 -1.71 19.65 -15.73
CA ALA A 7 -2.41 20.49 -14.76
C ALA A 7 -3.81 19.92 -14.47
N PHE A 8 -4.17 19.91 -13.18
CA PHE A 8 -5.48 19.48 -12.70
C PHE A 8 -6.32 20.69 -12.25
N TYR A 9 -7.55 20.79 -12.75
CA TYR A 9 -8.48 21.88 -12.48
C TYR A 9 -9.74 21.35 -11.79
N ARG A 10 -10.34 22.14 -10.90
CA ARG A 10 -11.66 21.84 -10.30
C ARG A 10 -12.86 22.32 -11.12
N ALA A 11 -12.61 23.00 -12.23
CA ALA A 11 -13.63 23.48 -13.17
C ALA A 11 -13.16 23.18 -14.59
N PRO A 12 -14.09 22.95 -15.54
CA PRO A 12 -13.72 22.67 -16.92
C PRO A 12 -12.96 23.85 -17.53
N ALA A 13 -11.75 23.59 -17.99
CA ALA A 13 -10.96 24.50 -18.80
C ALA A 13 -11.04 24.10 -20.29
N THR A 14 -10.91 25.05 -21.21
CA THR A 14 -10.94 24.77 -22.65
C THR A 14 -9.84 23.77 -23.03
N GLY A 15 -10.22 22.64 -23.62
CA GLY A 15 -9.29 21.55 -23.98
C GLY A 15 -8.97 20.57 -22.84
N SER A 16 -9.51 20.78 -21.64
CA SER A 16 -9.35 19.85 -20.53
C SER A 16 -10.31 18.68 -20.62
N ILE A 17 -9.91 17.52 -20.11
CA ILE A 17 -10.70 16.29 -20.09
C ILE A 17 -11.13 16.03 -18.66
N GLU A 18 -12.43 15.87 -18.41
CA GLU A 18 -12.94 15.50 -17.09
C GLU A 18 -12.46 14.08 -16.74
N ILE A 19 -11.71 13.96 -15.64
CA ILE A 19 -11.17 12.67 -15.17
C ILE A 19 -11.90 12.15 -13.93
N LEU A 20 -12.65 13.03 -13.26
CA LEU A 20 -13.45 12.82 -12.07
C LEU A 20 -14.59 13.87 -12.05
N PRO A 21 -15.74 13.62 -11.42
CA PRO A 21 -16.80 14.61 -11.29
C PRO A 21 -16.26 15.91 -10.69
N GLY A 22 -16.23 16.98 -11.49
CA GLY A 22 -15.69 18.28 -11.10
C GLY A 22 -14.16 18.38 -11.04
N TRP A 23 -13.42 17.46 -11.66
CA TRP A 23 -11.98 17.60 -11.87
C TRP A 23 -11.57 17.30 -13.31
N HIS A 24 -10.82 18.23 -13.90
CA HIS A 24 -10.42 18.20 -15.29
C HIS A 24 -8.89 18.22 -15.43
N LEU A 25 -8.36 17.48 -16.41
CA LEU A 25 -6.95 17.37 -16.73
C LEU A 25 -6.65 18.12 -18.02
N LEU A 26 -5.62 18.98 -18.03
CA LEU A 26 -5.12 19.65 -19.22
C LEU A 26 -3.61 19.39 -19.36
N ALA A 27 -3.15 19.06 -20.55
CA ALA A 27 -1.73 19.06 -20.86
C ALA A 27 -1.28 20.50 -21.14
N VAL A 28 -0.25 20.97 -20.43
CA VAL A 28 0.22 22.36 -20.49
C VAL A 28 1.69 22.36 -20.86
N ALA A 29 2.06 23.15 -21.87
CA ALA A 29 3.46 23.45 -22.16
C ALA A 29 4.03 24.38 -21.07
N GLU A 30 5.33 24.27 -20.79
CA GLU A 30 6.02 25.11 -19.79
C GLU A 30 5.71 26.60 -20.03
N GLY A 31 5.19 27.29 -18.99
CA GLY A 31 4.94 28.74 -19.01
C GLY A 31 3.52 29.21 -19.40
N ALA A 32 2.60 28.31 -19.77
CA ALA A 32 1.24 28.70 -20.19
C ALA A 32 0.17 28.48 -19.09
N THR A 33 0.10 29.32 -18.08
CA THR A 33 -1.08 29.36 -17.19
C THR A 33 -2.09 30.39 -17.68
N PRO A 34 -3.34 30.02 -18.04
CA PRO A 34 -4.41 31.00 -18.23
C PRO A 34 -4.72 31.68 -16.89
N ALA A 35 -4.81 33.00 -16.90
CA ALA A 35 -5.02 33.80 -15.69
C ALA A 35 -6.39 33.50 -15.04
N GLY A 36 -6.40 33.19 -13.74
CA GLY A 36 -7.59 33.28 -12.90
C GLY A 36 -8.27 31.99 -12.43
N THR A 37 -7.71 30.79 -12.63
CA THR A 37 -8.32 29.54 -12.13
C THR A 37 -7.35 28.75 -11.24
N PRO A 38 -7.75 28.31 -10.01
CA PRO A 38 -6.88 27.52 -9.16
C PRO A 38 -6.64 26.13 -9.77
N ALA A 39 -5.39 25.84 -10.12
CA ALA A 39 -4.92 24.55 -10.60
C ALA A 39 -3.99 23.90 -9.57
N LEU A 40 -4.00 22.57 -9.46
CA LEU A 40 -2.89 21.83 -8.84
C LEU A 40 -1.78 21.71 -9.88
N LEU A 41 -0.88 22.69 -9.89
CA LEU A 41 0.42 22.58 -10.55
C LEU A 41 1.29 21.69 -9.67
N VAL A 42 1.71 20.54 -10.19
CA VAL A 42 2.88 19.86 -9.63
C VAL A 42 4.08 20.69 -10.05
N SER A 43 4.43 21.66 -9.19
CA SER A 43 5.60 22.49 -9.39
C SER A 43 6.86 21.61 -9.31
N LEU A 44 7.61 21.54 -10.41
CA LEU A 44 9.04 21.22 -10.38
C LEU A 44 9.78 22.44 -9.81
N GLY A 45 9.53 22.74 -8.53
CA GLY A 45 10.20 23.74 -7.72
C GLY A 45 9.77 25.19 -7.94
N GLU A 46 9.39 25.87 -6.87
CA GLU A 46 10.02 27.12 -6.42
C GLU A 46 9.80 27.30 -4.90
N ALA A 47 10.82 27.81 -4.21
CA ALA A 47 11.09 27.57 -2.79
C ALA A 47 11.06 28.85 -1.93
N LEU A 48 10.87 28.68 -0.61
CA LEU A 48 11.47 29.57 0.40
C LEU A 48 12.98 29.26 0.54
N PRO A 49 13.84 30.24 0.88
CA PRO A 49 15.26 30.24 0.46
C PRO A 49 16.21 29.27 1.17
N ALA A 50 15.78 28.40 2.08
CA ALA A 50 16.72 27.65 2.94
C ALA A 50 16.80 26.14 2.68
N THR A 51 15.84 25.50 2.02
CA THR A 51 15.86 24.04 1.85
C THR A 51 15.09 23.61 0.60
N ARG A 52 15.75 23.63 -0.56
CA ARG A 52 15.25 22.96 -1.77
C ARG A 52 15.38 21.45 -1.58
N LEU A 53 14.27 20.78 -1.30
CA LEU A 53 14.17 19.33 -1.44
C LEU A 53 13.30 19.04 -2.67
N ALA A 54 13.90 18.35 -3.66
CA ALA A 54 13.19 17.94 -4.86
C ALA A 54 12.00 17.07 -4.48
N ALA A 55 10.83 17.28 -5.09
CA ALA A 55 9.69 16.41 -4.87
C ALA A 55 10.09 14.93 -5.09
N PRO A 56 9.52 13.98 -4.33
CA PRO A 56 9.80 12.56 -4.50
C PRO A 56 9.32 12.03 -5.86
N ASP A 57 8.68 12.89 -6.64
CA ASP A 57 8.06 12.62 -7.90
C ASP A 57 9.05 11.93 -8.85
N ARG A 58 8.67 10.70 -9.18
CA ARG A 58 9.35 9.87 -10.15
C ARG A 58 8.28 9.18 -10.96
N LEU A 59 8.33 9.40 -12.26
CA LEU A 59 7.62 8.58 -13.23
C LEU A 59 8.66 7.64 -13.88
N PRO A 60 8.42 6.32 -13.90
CA PRO A 60 9.21 5.41 -14.72
C PRO A 60 9.15 5.88 -16.16
N VAL A 61 10.32 5.91 -16.79
CA VAL A 61 10.42 6.10 -18.23
C VAL A 61 10.59 4.71 -18.83
N SER A 62 9.81 4.38 -19.86
CA SER A 62 10.00 3.11 -20.57
C SER A 62 11.40 3.07 -21.21
N GLU A 63 11.85 1.88 -21.63
CA GLU A 63 13.10 1.74 -22.38
C GLU A 63 13.10 2.57 -23.69
N THR A 64 11.91 2.83 -24.23
CA THR A 64 11.69 3.65 -25.43
C THR A 64 11.61 5.15 -25.16
N GLY A 65 11.77 5.60 -23.90
CA GLY A 65 11.63 7.02 -23.54
C GLY A 65 10.19 7.49 -23.36
N ALA A 66 9.20 6.60 -23.50
CA ALA A 66 7.79 6.92 -23.35
C ALA A 66 7.42 7.14 -21.86
N LEU A 67 6.47 8.05 -21.64
CA LEU A 67 5.93 8.34 -20.32
C LEU A 67 5.26 7.11 -19.69
N PHE A 68 5.27 7.05 -18.37
CA PHE A 68 4.68 5.98 -17.57
C PHE A 68 3.26 5.61 -18.05
N ASN A 69 3.09 4.34 -18.41
CA ASN A 69 1.80 3.76 -18.75
C ASN A 69 1.50 2.62 -17.76
N THR A 70 0.35 2.66 -17.13
CA THR A 70 -0.12 1.62 -16.20
C THR A 70 -0.20 0.25 -16.87
N ALA A 71 -0.52 0.20 -18.17
CA ALA A 71 -0.49 -1.05 -18.94
C ALA A 71 0.94 -1.60 -19.13
N GLY A 72 1.96 -0.74 -19.13
CA GLY A 72 3.37 -1.13 -19.25
C GLY A 72 3.99 -1.63 -17.94
N VAL A 73 3.34 -1.42 -16.80
CA VAL A 73 3.80 -1.88 -15.48
C VAL A 73 3.39 -3.31 -15.20
N ALA A 74 2.19 -3.67 -15.65
CA ALA A 74 1.56 -4.94 -15.33
C ALA A 74 2.29 -6.20 -15.88
N PRO A 75 3.13 -6.13 -16.93
CA PRO A 75 4.02 -7.24 -17.33
C PRO A 75 5.17 -7.52 -16.37
N HIS A 76 5.50 -6.60 -15.45
CA HIS A 76 6.59 -6.76 -14.49
C HIS A 76 6.17 -7.45 -13.18
N THR A 77 4.93 -7.95 -13.10
CA THR A 77 4.40 -8.62 -11.91
C THR A 77 4.58 -10.13 -12.00
N GLN A 78 4.89 -10.77 -10.89
CA GLN A 78 4.73 -12.22 -10.78
C GLN A 78 3.23 -12.58 -10.60
N GLY A 79 2.72 -13.47 -11.44
CA GLY A 79 1.33 -13.94 -11.38
C GLY A 79 0.39 -13.08 -12.22
N HIS A 80 -0.76 -12.72 -11.65
CA HIS A 80 -1.76 -11.94 -12.37
C HIS A 80 -1.25 -10.54 -12.72
N SER A 81 -1.52 -10.10 -13.95
CA SER A 81 -1.27 -8.74 -14.42
C SER A 81 -2.17 -7.73 -13.69
N GLN A 82 -1.67 -7.20 -12.57
CA GLN A 82 -2.37 -6.28 -11.67
C GLN A 82 -1.45 -5.14 -11.21
N LEU A 83 -2.05 -4.07 -10.70
CA LEU A 83 -1.35 -2.90 -10.22
C LEU A 83 -1.50 -2.78 -8.71
N GLY A 84 -0.38 -2.49 -8.05
CA GLY A 84 -0.33 -2.10 -6.66
C GLY A 84 -0.40 -0.59 -6.52
N PHE A 85 -1.31 -0.12 -5.68
CA PHE A 85 -1.41 1.27 -5.24
C PHE A 85 -1.11 1.29 -3.75
N ALA A 86 -0.02 1.94 -3.36
CA ALA A 86 0.33 2.09 -1.95
C ALA A 86 0.37 3.56 -1.57
N GLN A 87 -0.48 3.95 -0.63
CA GLN A 87 -0.47 5.28 -0.06
C GLN A 87 0.14 5.22 1.33
N ILE A 88 1.22 5.97 1.53
CA ILE A 88 1.97 6.03 2.78
C ILE A 88 1.83 7.43 3.35
N GLN A 89 1.43 7.54 4.62
CA GLN A 89 1.41 8.79 5.35
C GLN A 89 2.23 8.66 6.63
N ILE A 90 3.21 9.54 6.78
CA ILE A 90 3.93 9.70 8.05
C ILE A 90 3.12 10.65 8.94
N GLU A 91 3.10 10.36 10.24
CA GLU A 91 2.49 11.19 11.25
C GLU A 91 2.91 12.66 11.07
N PRO A 92 1.94 13.61 11.05
CA PRO A 92 2.28 15.02 10.96
C PRO A 92 3.23 15.44 12.09
N LEU A 93 4.28 16.18 11.76
CA LEU A 93 5.33 16.59 12.70
C LEU A 93 4.76 17.26 13.97
N ARG A 94 3.68 18.05 13.84
CA ARG A 94 2.97 18.66 14.96
C ARG A 94 2.42 17.64 15.98
N ALA A 95 1.90 16.51 15.49
CA ALA A 95 1.36 15.45 16.33
C ALA A 95 2.50 14.67 16.99
N PHE A 96 3.56 14.41 16.25
CA PHE A 96 4.77 13.78 16.76
C PHE A 96 5.44 14.58 17.88
N ILE A 97 5.61 15.90 17.72
CA ILE A 97 6.24 16.77 18.73
C ILE A 97 5.43 16.83 20.02
N ARG A 98 4.09 16.82 19.94
CA ARG A 98 3.22 16.83 21.15
C ARG A 98 3.45 15.63 22.08
N LYS A 99 3.95 14.51 21.53
CA LYS A 99 4.23 13.28 22.29
C LYS A 99 5.63 13.26 22.92
N ARG A 100 6.43 14.33 22.74
CA ARG A 100 7.85 14.37 23.12
C ARG A 100 8.11 15.22 24.36
N PRO A 101 9.21 14.95 25.09
CA PRO A 101 9.58 15.70 26.28
C PRO A 101 9.81 17.19 25.98
N THR A 102 9.67 18.02 27.01
CA THR A 102 9.80 19.49 26.98
C THR A 102 11.17 20.01 26.55
N SER A 103 12.19 19.15 26.41
CA SER A 103 13.51 19.49 25.88
C SER A 103 13.56 19.65 24.35
N TRP A 104 12.46 19.35 23.65
CA TRP A 104 12.38 19.55 22.20
C TRP A 104 12.32 21.04 21.86
N ASN A 105 13.21 21.51 20.98
CA ASN A 105 13.33 22.92 20.62
C ASN A 105 13.13 23.10 19.10
N ALA A 106 13.12 24.34 18.63
CA ALA A 106 12.93 24.66 17.21
C ALA A 106 13.99 24.00 16.30
N ALA A 107 15.24 23.89 16.76
CA ALA A 107 16.30 23.25 15.99
C ALA A 107 16.04 21.75 15.79
N HIS A 108 15.60 21.02 16.83
CA HIS A 108 15.18 19.62 16.72
C HIS A 108 14.02 19.43 15.74
N THR A 109 13.05 20.36 15.74
CA THR A 109 11.91 20.34 14.81
C THR A 109 12.35 20.54 13.36
N VAL A 110 13.23 21.51 13.10
CA VAL A 110 13.75 21.77 11.75
C VAL A 110 14.60 20.60 11.26
N ALA A 111 15.49 20.06 12.10
CA ALA A 111 16.33 18.91 11.77
C ALA A 111 15.49 17.68 11.41
N LEU A 112 14.52 17.32 12.26
CA LEU A 112 13.62 16.19 11.98
C LEU A 112 12.77 16.43 10.73
N SER A 113 12.24 17.64 10.54
CA SER A 113 11.48 17.97 9.32
C SER A 113 12.33 17.78 8.06
N HIS A 114 13.59 18.19 8.11
CA HIS A 114 14.54 18.02 7.01
C HIS A 114 14.88 16.56 6.76
N GLU A 115 15.15 15.78 7.82
CA GLU A 115 15.42 14.33 7.71
C GLU A 115 14.24 13.56 7.13
N LEU A 116 13.01 13.83 7.59
CA LEU A 116 11.81 13.19 7.04
C LEU A 116 11.59 13.54 5.58
N ALA A 117 11.88 14.79 5.20
CA ALA A 117 11.77 15.22 3.82
C ALA A 117 12.87 14.60 2.94
N LEU A 118 14.11 14.46 3.43
CA LEU A 118 15.18 13.71 2.75
C LEU A 118 14.82 12.23 2.60
N LEU A 119 14.25 11.60 3.63
CA LEU A 119 13.83 10.21 3.60
C LEU A 119 12.75 9.98 2.52
N ARG A 120 11.79 10.91 2.40
CA ARG A 120 10.75 10.80 1.39
C ARG A 120 11.27 11.01 -0.02
N THR A 121 12.26 11.86 -0.22
CA THR A 121 12.69 12.32 -1.54
C THR A 121 13.91 11.56 -2.05
N HIS A 122 15.02 11.63 -1.32
CA HIS A 122 16.28 11.03 -1.70
C HIS A 122 16.27 9.51 -1.56
N TRP A 123 15.84 9.02 -0.39
CA TRP A 123 15.85 7.59 -0.09
C TRP A 123 14.87 6.81 -0.95
N LEU A 124 13.65 7.31 -1.08
CA LEU A 124 12.67 6.68 -1.94
C LEU A 124 13.18 6.63 -3.38
N ARG A 125 13.73 7.73 -3.91
CA ARG A 125 14.32 7.75 -5.25
C ARG A 125 15.45 6.72 -5.41
N GLN A 126 16.34 6.61 -4.42
CA GLN A 126 17.43 5.62 -4.41
C GLN A 126 16.88 4.18 -4.38
N HIS A 127 15.87 3.89 -3.56
CA HIS A 127 15.23 2.57 -3.51
C HIS A 127 14.52 2.23 -4.81
N LEU A 128 13.80 3.17 -5.39
CA LEU A 128 13.13 2.99 -6.68
C LEU A 128 14.12 2.77 -7.83
N ASN A 129 15.38 3.23 -7.70
CA ASN A 129 16.44 2.99 -8.69
C ASN A 129 16.97 1.55 -8.67
N GLN A 130 16.64 0.76 -7.64
CA GLN A 130 16.98 -0.65 -7.64
C GLN A 130 16.25 -1.38 -8.77
N PRO A 131 16.87 -2.38 -9.42
CA PRO A 131 16.26 -3.11 -10.53
C PRO A 131 14.87 -3.67 -10.20
N ARG A 132 14.68 -4.15 -8.96
CA ARG A 132 13.41 -4.67 -8.47
C ARG A 132 12.29 -3.64 -8.57
N TYR A 133 12.50 -2.42 -8.06
CA TYR A 133 11.46 -1.38 -7.95
C TYR A 133 11.45 -0.40 -9.12
N ARG A 134 12.17 -0.69 -10.20
CA ARG A 134 12.34 0.25 -11.31
C ARG A 134 11.01 0.66 -11.96
N ALA A 135 10.04 -0.24 -11.95
CA ALA A 135 8.71 -0.06 -12.53
C ALA A 135 7.73 0.75 -11.66
N PHE A 136 8.14 1.21 -10.47
CA PHE A 136 7.29 2.03 -9.60
C PHE A 136 7.36 3.52 -9.93
N ALA A 137 6.19 4.14 -10.02
CA ALA A 137 5.99 5.57 -9.89
C ALA A 137 5.83 5.96 -8.43
N ALA A 138 6.37 7.13 -8.06
CA ALA A 138 6.15 7.77 -6.78
C ALA A 138 5.66 9.19 -7.00
N ILE A 139 4.66 9.60 -6.24
CA ILE A 139 4.07 10.94 -6.29
C ILE A 139 3.90 11.44 -4.86
N GLY A 140 4.46 12.61 -4.56
CA GLY A 140 4.37 13.25 -3.25
C GLY A 140 3.15 14.17 -3.15
N PHE A 141 2.35 14.02 -2.09
CA PHE A 141 1.24 14.93 -1.77
C PHE A 141 1.32 15.37 -0.31
N GLY A 142 1.87 16.55 -0.05
CA GLY A 142 1.98 17.06 1.33
C GLY A 142 2.83 16.15 2.22
N ALA A 143 2.24 15.51 3.24
CA ALA A 143 2.88 14.52 4.11
C ALA A 143 2.75 13.06 3.61
N SER A 144 1.98 12.85 2.55
CA SER A 144 1.67 11.54 1.99
C SER A 144 2.51 11.27 0.74
N THR A 145 2.73 10.00 0.46
CA THR A 145 3.42 9.52 -0.74
C THR A 145 2.60 8.40 -1.34
N LEU A 146 2.29 8.54 -2.62
CA LEU A 146 1.61 7.53 -3.40
C LEU A 146 2.63 6.77 -4.24
N LEU A 147 2.59 5.45 -4.19
CA LEU A 147 3.38 4.54 -4.99
C LEU A 147 2.46 3.76 -5.92
N LEU A 148 2.82 3.67 -7.20
CA LEU A 148 2.08 2.91 -8.21
C LEU A 148 3.06 1.99 -8.92
N GLY A 149 2.81 0.68 -8.93
CA GLY A 149 3.76 -0.26 -9.52
C GLY A 149 3.24 -1.69 -9.57
N PRO A 150 4.14 -2.67 -9.77
CA PRO A 150 3.81 -4.09 -9.69
C PRO A 150 3.19 -4.45 -8.32
N TRP A 151 2.05 -5.14 -8.34
CA TRP A 151 1.29 -5.43 -7.11
C TRP A 151 2.05 -6.33 -6.12
N ASP A 152 2.80 -7.30 -6.65
CA ASP A 152 3.58 -8.31 -5.94
C ASP A 152 4.73 -7.71 -5.13
N GLN A 153 5.09 -6.47 -5.45
CA GLN A 153 6.18 -5.73 -4.81
C GLN A 153 5.70 -4.57 -3.94
N ALA A 154 4.43 -4.15 -4.08
CA ALA A 154 3.94 -2.93 -3.44
C ALA A 154 4.00 -3.01 -1.92
N ALA A 155 3.54 -4.11 -1.32
CA ALA A 155 3.61 -4.28 0.13
C ALA A 155 5.05 -4.42 0.64
N ALA A 156 5.92 -5.11 -0.10
CA ALA A 156 7.34 -5.23 0.26
C ALA A 156 8.02 -3.86 0.30
N LEU A 157 7.81 -3.03 -0.73
CA LEU A 157 8.34 -1.67 -0.80
C LEU A 157 7.86 -0.80 0.38
N VAL A 158 6.59 -0.93 0.76
CA VAL A 158 6.02 -0.21 1.91
C VAL A 158 6.63 -0.67 3.24
N LEU A 159 6.86 -1.98 3.42
CA LEU A 159 7.51 -2.53 4.61
C LEU A 159 8.98 -2.10 4.72
N GLU A 160 9.69 -2.08 3.60
CA GLU A 160 11.06 -1.57 3.52
C GLU A 160 11.09 -0.08 3.87
N PHE A 161 10.15 0.72 3.36
CA PHE A 161 10.01 2.13 3.73
C PHE A 161 9.80 2.31 5.24
N ARG A 162 8.90 1.54 5.86
CA ARG A 162 8.68 1.60 7.32
C ARG A 162 9.95 1.25 8.10
N THR A 163 10.68 0.24 7.63
CA THR A 163 11.93 -0.21 8.25
C THR A 163 13.00 0.87 8.16
N LEU A 164 13.13 1.53 7.00
CA LEU A 164 14.03 2.67 6.83
C LEU A 164 13.65 3.83 7.73
N LEU A 165 12.36 4.16 7.83
CA LEU A 165 11.86 5.20 8.74
C LEU A 165 12.24 4.87 10.19
N ALA A 166 12.06 3.63 10.63
CA ALA A 166 12.45 3.20 11.97
C ALA A 166 13.96 3.39 12.25
N ARG A 167 14.80 3.01 11.28
CA ARG A 167 16.26 3.14 11.37
C ARG A 167 16.70 4.61 11.38
N ALA A 168 16.15 5.41 10.48
CA ALA A 168 16.50 6.83 10.34
C ALA A 168 16.16 7.63 11.60
N SER A 169 15.08 7.27 12.30
CA SER A 169 14.65 7.98 13.51
C SER A 169 15.29 7.49 14.82
N GLY A 170 16.26 6.57 14.78
CA GLY A 170 17.04 6.17 15.97
C GLY A 170 16.19 5.64 17.15
N GLY A 171 15.08 4.96 16.87
CA GLY A 171 14.15 4.43 17.89
C GLY A 171 13.00 5.38 18.26
N ALA A 172 13.08 6.65 17.89
CA ALA A 172 12.03 7.65 18.04
C ALA A 172 11.20 7.81 16.75
N SER A 173 10.83 6.71 16.10
CA SER A 173 10.13 6.74 14.80
C SER A 173 8.79 7.47 14.88
N PRO A 174 8.50 8.42 13.98
CA PRO A 174 7.12 8.88 13.82
C PRO A 174 6.25 7.70 13.39
N ALA A 175 4.98 7.74 13.80
CA ALA A 175 4.03 6.73 13.38
C ALA A 175 3.82 6.82 11.86
N CYS A 176 3.60 5.69 11.21
CA CYS A 176 3.42 5.58 9.79
C CYS A 176 2.15 4.76 9.52
N ALA A 177 1.26 5.31 8.71
CA ALA A 177 0.05 4.64 8.28
C ALA A 177 0.13 4.40 6.77
N ALA A 178 -0.13 3.17 6.34
CA ALA A 178 -0.13 2.85 4.92
C ALA A 178 -1.37 2.05 4.51
N GLY A 179 -1.88 2.31 3.31
CA GLY A 179 -2.91 1.52 2.65
C GLY A 179 -2.37 0.94 1.35
N VAL A 180 -2.50 -0.37 1.15
CA VAL A 180 -2.09 -1.04 -0.08
C VAL A 180 -3.29 -1.69 -0.75
N LEU A 181 -3.69 -1.12 -1.88
CA LEU A 181 -4.71 -1.64 -2.77
C LEU A 181 -4.06 -2.42 -3.92
N ILE A 182 -4.67 -3.53 -4.29
CA ILE A 182 -4.33 -4.26 -5.50
C ILE A 182 -5.55 -4.20 -6.43
N ALA A 183 -5.34 -3.80 -7.68
CA ALA A 183 -6.41 -3.67 -8.65
C ALA A 183 -6.01 -4.19 -10.04
N LYS A 184 -7.00 -4.60 -10.84
CA LYS A 184 -6.79 -5.08 -12.20
C LYS A 184 -6.25 -3.98 -13.11
N THR A 185 -5.48 -4.37 -14.12
CA THR A 185 -5.11 -3.47 -15.23
C THR A 185 -6.38 -2.90 -15.87
N GLY A 186 -6.46 -1.58 -16.00
CA GLY A 186 -7.65 -0.87 -16.49
C GLY A 186 -8.65 -0.45 -15.41
N TYR A 187 -8.40 -0.76 -14.14
CA TYR A 187 -9.20 -0.21 -13.04
C TYR A 187 -9.08 1.33 -13.03
N PRO A 188 -10.19 2.09 -12.93
CA PRO A 188 -10.14 3.55 -13.00
C PRO A 188 -9.20 4.13 -11.94
N LEU A 189 -8.15 4.82 -12.38
CA LEU A 189 -7.09 5.33 -11.51
C LEU A 189 -7.66 6.12 -10.34
N ALA A 190 -8.58 7.05 -10.61
CA ALA A 190 -9.14 7.89 -9.58
C ALA A 190 -9.91 7.11 -8.49
N ARG A 191 -10.56 6.01 -8.87
CA ARG A 191 -11.21 5.10 -7.91
C ARG A 191 -10.18 4.31 -7.11
N ALA A 192 -9.11 3.85 -7.77
CA ALA A 192 -7.99 3.18 -7.10
C ALA A 192 -7.36 4.07 -6.02
N LEU A 193 -7.17 5.36 -6.32
CA LEU A 193 -6.63 6.32 -5.37
C LEU A 193 -7.58 6.56 -4.19
N ALA A 194 -8.87 6.75 -4.44
CA ALA A 194 -9.85 6.91 -3.37
C ALA A 194 -9.94 5.68 -2.44
N GLU A 195 -9.81 4.49 -3.01
CA GLU A 195 -9.80 3.24 -2.23
C GLU A 195 -8.49 3.06 -1.45
N ALA A 196 -7.33 3.37 -2.04
CA ALA A 196 -6.05 3.37 -1.34
C ALA A 196 -6.03 4.39 -0.18
N ASP A 197 -6.59 5.58 -0.39
CA ASP A 197 -6.77 6.61 0.65
C ASP A 197 -7.68 6.13 1.77
N THR A 198 -8.80 5.49 1.44
CA THR A 198 -9.69 4.88 2.43
C THR A 198 -8.98 3.80 3.26
N MET A 199 -8.14 2.97 2.62
CA MET A 199 -7.35 1.96 3.32
C MET A 199 -6.29 2.60 4.23
N GLN A 200 -5.62 3.64 3.75
CA GLN A 200 -4.63 4.38 4.51
C GLN A 200 -5.27 5.09 5.72
N ALA A 201 -6.44 5.71 5.54
CA ALA A 201 -7.23 6.29 6.62
C ALA A 201 -7.65 5.23 7.65
N ARG A 202 -8.07 4.03 7.21
CA ARG A 202 -8.36 2.90 8.11
C ARG A 202 -7.15 2.51 8.96
N ALA A 203 -5.95 2.50 8.39
CA ALA A 203 -4.73 2.24 9.15
C ALA A 203 -4.53 3.25 10.29
N GLN A 204 -5.00 4.49 10.13
CA GLN A 204 -4.97 5.53 11.16
C GLN A 204 -6.06 5.40 12.24
N LEU A 205 -7.19 4.74 11.96
CA LEU A 205 -8.35 4.72 12.86
C LEU A 205 -8.10 3.99 14.18
N GLY A 206 -8.04 4.70 15.31
CA GLY A 206 -8.10 4.09 16.65
C GLY A 206 -7.46 4.93 17.75
N ALA A 207 -8.20 5.26 18.81
CA ALA A 207 -7.86 6.28 19.84
C ALA A 207 -7.45 7.65 19.26
N ALA A 208 -7.26 8.66 20.11
CA ALA A 208 -7.03 10.04 19.71
C ALA A 208 -5.71 10.32 18.95
N ASP A 209 -4.86 9.30 18.76
CA ASP A 209 -3.50 9.42 18.23
C ASP A 209 -3.32 8.71 16.89
N PHE A 210 -2.45 9.28 16.04
CA PHE A 210 -2.02 8.67 14.77
C PHE A 210 -1.39 7.29 15.04
N ARG A 211 -1.99 6.23 14.49
CA ARG A 211 -1.56 4.83 14.66
C ARG A 211 -0.49 4.42 13.65
N ASP A 212 0.38 3.52 14.08
CA ASP A 212 1.48 2.98 13.30
C ASP A 212 1.10 1.59 12.74
N ARG A 213 0.38 1.55 11.61
CA ARG A 213 -0.19 0.32 11.03
C ARG A 213 -0.23 0.33 9.51
N ILE A 214 -0.48 -0.84 8.93
CA ILE A 214 -0.72 -1.01 7.50
C ILE A 214 -2.05 -1.71 7.24
N THR A 215 -2.81 -1.20 6.28
CA THR A 215 -4.02 -1.86 5.78
C THR A 215 -3.73 -2.52 4.43
N LEU A 216 -3.86 -3.85 4.38
CA LEU A 216 -3.60 -4.71 3.23
C LEU A 216 -4.86 -5.50 2.90
N LEU A 217 -5.37 -5.42 1.66
CA LEU A 217 -6.53 -6.20 1.21
C LEU A 217 -7.75 -6.14 2.18
N GLY A 218 -7.95 -4.96 2.76
CA GLY A 218 -9.00 -4.66 3.72
C GLY A 218 -8.77 -5.19 5.14
N ASP A 219 -7.61 -5.76 5.45
CA ASP A 219 -7.19 -6.10 6.81
C ASP A 219 -6.23 -5.04 7.36
N THR A 220 -6.37 -4.64 8.61
CA THR A 220 -5.46 -3.67 9.23
C THR A 220 -4.59 -4.38 10.26
N VAL A 221 -3.27 -4.31 10.06
CA VAL A 221 -2.29 -5.07 10.83
C VAL A 221 -1.23 -4.14 11.40
N ASP A 222 -0.68 -4.52 12.56
CA ASP A 222 0.46 -3.80 13.12
C ASP A 222 1.72 -4.09 12.29
N TRP A 223 2.63 -3.12 12.20
CA TRP A 223 3.86 -3.29 11.43
C TRP A 223 4.73 -4.46 11.90
N SER A 224 4.65 -4.81 13.19
CA SER A 224 5.35 -5.97 13.75
C SER A 224 4.79 -7.31 13.28
N GLU A 225 3.51 -7.36 12.92
CA GLU A 225 2.83 -8.58 12.47
C GLU A 225 3.01 -8.79 10.96
N ALA A 226 3.08 -7.71 10.17
CA ALA A 226 3.13 -7.79 8.72
C ALA A 226 4.24 -8.72 8.17
N PRO A 227 5.50 -8.69 8.65
CA PRO A 227 6.54 -9.61 8.18
C PRO A 227 6.18 -11.09 8.36
N ALA A 228 5.52 -11.44 9.47
CA ALA A 228 5.11 -12.82 9.73
C ALA A 228 3.97 -13.27 8.81
N ILE A 229 3.05 -12.36 8.42
CA ILE A 229 2.03 -12.64 7.40
C ILE A 229 2.69 -12.98 6.06
N PHE A 230 3.68 -12.20 5.64
CA PHE A 230 4.40 -12.46 4.38
C PHE A 230 5.31 -13.69 4.45
N ALA A 231 5.83 -14.03 5.64
CA ALA A 231 6.52 -15.29 5.85
C ALA A 231 5.59 -16.50 5.65
N GLU A 232 4.34 -16.42 6.11
CA GLU A 232 3.32 -17.44 5.84
C GLU A 232 2.97 -17.53 4.34
N VAL A 233 2.83 -16.39 3.65
CA VAL A 233 2.64 -16.38 2.19
C VAL A 233 3.81 -17.07 1.49
N ALA A 234 5.05 -16.71 1.82
CA ALA A 234 6.26 -17.29 1.22
C ALA A 234 6.40 -18.79 1.54
N ARG A 235 6.04 -19.22 2.75
CA ARG A 235 6.01 -20.63 3.17
C ARG A 235 5.04 -21.44 2.31
N LEU A 236 3.86 -20.90 2.01
CA LEU A 236 2.80 -21.61 1.28
C LEU A 236 2.88 -21.46 -0.24
N GLN A 237 3.57 -20.44 -0.75
CA GLN A 237 3.64 -20.13 -2.18
C GLN A 237 4.15 -21.31 -3.04
N PRO A 238 5.22 -22.04 -2.67
CA PRO A 238 5.66 -23.22 -3.44
C PRO A 238 4.58 -24.29 -3.57
N HIS A 239 3.74 -24.42 -2.55
CA HIS A 239 2.65 -25.39 -2.47
C HIS A 239 1.34 -24.85 -3.05
N GLY A 240 1.30 -23.57 -3.43
CA GLY A 240 0.08 -22.86 -3.84
C GLY A 240 -0.65 -23.55 -4.99
N HIS A 241 0.06 -24.14 -5.94
CA HIS A 241 -0.50 -24.89 -7.07
C HIS A 241 -1.35 -26.10 -6.64
N THR A 242 -1.01 -26.76 -5.52
CA THR A 242 -1.77 -27.90 -4.97
C THR A 242 -3.02 -27.45 -4.21
N ILE A 243 -3.05 -26.20 -3.71
CA ILE A 243 -4.25 -25.61 -3.11
C ILE A 243 -5.18 -25.19 -4.26
N GLY A 244 -6.34 -25.83 -4.39
CA GLY A 244 -7.30 -25.44 -5.42
C GLY A 244 -7.72 -23.96 -5.30
N ALA A 245 -7.81 -23.25 -6.43
CA ALA A 245 -8.31 -21.87 -6.46
C ALA A 245 -9.68 -21.69 -5.76
N PRO A 246 -10.64 -22.64 -5.83
CA PRO A 246 -11.88 -22.57 -5.05
C PRO A 246 -11.62 -22.47 -3.54
N LEU A 247 -10.71 -23.30 -3.00
CA LEU A 247 -10.38 -23.26 -1.57
C LEU A 247 -9.74 -21.91 -1.20
N LEU A 248 -8.82 -21.37 -2.01
CA LEU A 248 -8.24 -20.05 -1.74
C LEU A 248 -9.30 -18.94 -1.71
N ARG A 249 -10.29 -18.98 -2.60
CA ARG A 249 -11.42 -18.03 -2.60
C ARG A 249 -12.29 -18.18 -1.35
N ASP A 250 -12.54 -19.42 -0.93
CA ASP A 250 -13.27 -19.72 0.31
C ASP A 250 -12.51 -19.20 1.54
N LEU A 251 -11.22 -19.46 1.64
CA LEU A 251 -10.34 -18.95 2.70
C LEU A 251 -10.33 -17.42 2.74
N ALA A 252 -10.26 -16.77 1.57
CA ALA A 252 -10.38 -15.32 1.46
C ALA A 252 -11.74 -14.80 1.96
N ALA A 253 -12.83 -15.53 1.68
CA ALA A 253 -14.16 -15.22 2.19
C ALA A 253 -14.28 -15.42 3.70
N TYR A 254 -13.66 -16.47 4.25
CA TYR A 254 -13.64 -16.73 5.68
C TYR A 254 -12.89 -15.65 6.45
N GLY A 255 -11.78 -15.13 5.90
CA GLY A 255 -11.10 -13.96 6.47
C GLY A 255 -11.99 -12.72 6.56
N ARG A 256 -12.88 -12.50 5.57
CA ARG A 256 -13.87 -11.41 5.64
C ARG A 256 -14.90 -11.63 6.75
N LEU A 257 -15.40 -12.86 6.91
CA LEU A 257 -16.33 -13.20 8.00
C LEU A 257 -15.68 -13.07 9.39
N GLN A 258 -14.42 -13.50 9.50
CA GLN A 258 -13.65 -13.35 10.73
C GLN A 258 -13.46 -11.87 11.10
N ARG A 259 -13.10 -11.01 10.14
CA ARG A 259 -13.02 -9.56 10.37
C ARG A 259 -14.37 -8.97 10.76
N LEU A 260 -15.45 -9.37 10.09
CA LEU A 260 -16.80 -8.92 10.43
C LEU A 260 -17.10 -9.18 11.92
N TRP A 261 -16.80 -10.39 12.42
CA TRP A 261 -16.94 -10.70 13.84
C TRP A 261 -16.01 -9.85 14.73
N ARG A 262 -14.70 -9.78 14.41
CA ARG A 262 -13.70 -9.08 15.23
C ARG A 262 -13.95 -7.57 15.34
N GLU A 263 -14.34 -6.94 14.23
CA GLU A 263 -14.48 -5.48 14.14
C GLU A 263 -15.86 -5.01 14.57
N THR A 264 -16.91 -5.78 14.28
CA THR A 264 -18.30 -5.33 14.49
C THR A 264 -19.07 -6.13 15.55
N GLY A 265 -18.52 -7.25 16.04
CA GLY A 265 -19.21 -8.12 16.99
C GLY A 265 -20.42 -8.86 16.39
N ARG A 266 -20.53 -8.89 15.06
CA ARG A 266 -21.66 -9.51 14.35
C ARG A 266 -21.56 -11.03 14.29
N THR A 267 -22.50 -11.71 14.95
CA THR A 267 -22.49 -13.17 15.15
C THR A 267 -22.50 -13.96 13.85
N GLU A 268 -22.99 -13.41 12.73
CA GLU A 268 -22.91 -14.05 11.42
C GLU A 268 -21.46 -14.34 11.00
N GLY A 269 -20.53 -13.51 11.49
CA GLY A 269 -19.10 -13.70 11.28
C GLY A 269 -18.57 -15.01 11.88
N LEU A 270 -19.10 -15.50 13.00
CA LEU A 270 -18.65 -16.73 13.68
C LEU A 270 -18.75 -18.00 12.83
N ARG A 271 -19.59 -17.98 11.79
CA ARG A 271 -19.76 -19.08 10.84
C ARG A 271 -18.45 -19.47 10.14
N TYR A 272 -17.46 -18.56 10.10
CA TYR A 272 -16.16 -18.82 9.49
C TYR A 272 -15.49 -20.07 10.08
N LYS A 273 -15.61 -20.33 11.39
CA LYS A 273 -14.94 -21.47 12.05
C LYS A 273 -15.41 -22.82 11.48
N ALA A 274 -16.74 -23.00 11.41
CA ALA A 274 -17.34 -24.24 10.93
C ALA A 274 -17.07 -24.44 9.43
N LEU A 275 -17.21 -23.38 8.63
CA LEU A 275 -16.95 -23.42 7.18
C LEU A 275 -15.48 -23.72 6.88
N PHE A 276 -14.56 -23.09 7.62
CA PHE A 276 -13.13 -23.32 7.49
C PHE A 276 -12.75 -24.77 7.78
N ALA A 277 -13.18 -25.32 8.91
CA ALA A 277 -12.87 -26.70 9.30
C ALA A 277 -13.43 -27.71 8.27
N TYR A 278 -14.66 -27.49 7.80
CA TYR A 278 -15.28 -28.33 6.78
C TYR A 278 -14.52 -28.31 5.45
N SER A 279 -14.19 -27.12 4.94
CA SER A 279 -13.54 -26.95 3.64
C SER A 279 -12.12 -27.51 3.63
N LEU A 280 -11.35 -27.35 4.72
CA LEU A 280 -10.03 -27.97 4.85
C LEU A 280 -10.12 -29.49 4.89
N ALA A 281 -10.97 -30.06 5.74
CA ALA A 281 -11.12 -31.52 5.88
C ALA A 281 -11.60 -32.20 4.59
N ARG A 282 -12.32 -31.47 3.74
CA ARG A 282 -12.78 -31.94 2.44
C ARG A 282 -11.70 -31.87 1.36
N THR A 283 -10.92 -30.80 1.34
CA THR A 283 -10.02 -30.48 0.21
C THR A 283 -8.62 -31.05 0.39
N LEU A 284 -8.08 -31.00 1.61
CA LEU A 284 -6.75 -31.51 1.92
C LEU A 284 -6.86 -33.00 2.23
N ARG A 285 -7.15 -33.86 1.23
CA ARG A 285 -7.40 -35.30 1.45
C ARG A 285 -6.30 -36.28 1.03
N ARG A 286 -5.26 -35.83 0.32
CA ARG A 286 -3.90 -36.43 0.25
C ARG A 286 -3.09 -35.66 -0.81
N GLY A 287 -1.88 -35.22 -0.50
CA GLY A 287 -1.01 -34.61 -1.50
C GLY A 287 0.25 -33.97 -0.93
N ASP A 288 0.09 -33.08 0.05
CA ASP A 288 1.18 -32.22 0.52
C ASP A 288 1.27 -32.17 2.05
N ALA A 289 2.34 -32.78 2.59
CA ALA A 289 2.56 -32.88 4.03
C ALA A 289 2.68 -31.50 4.72
N GLU A 290 3.23 -30.51 4.02
CA GLU A 290 3.40 -29.17 4.58
C GLU A 290 2.05 -28.46 4.72
N LEU A 291 1.21 -28.55 3.69
CA LEU A 291 -0.14 -27.99 3.75
C LEU A 291 -1.00 -28.67 4.81
N TYR A 292 -0.84 -29.98 4.99
CA TYR A 292 -1.50 -30.70 6.08
C TYR A 292 -1.09 -30.19 7.45
N ARG A 293 0.21 -30.04 7.67
CA ARG A 293 0.76 -29.53 8.93
C ARG A 293 0.25 -28.12 9.20
N TRP A 294 0.30 -27.25 8.20
CA TRP A 294 -0.24 -25.89 8.28
C TRP A 294 -1.74 -25.86 8.58
N ALA A 295 -2.53 -26.69 7.89
CA ALA A 295 -3.96 -26.79 8.10
C ALA A 295 -4.31 -27.28 9.51
N ASP A 296 -3.56 -28.26 10.01
CA ASP A 296 -3.72 -28.81 11.35
C ASP A 296 -3.33 -27.79 12.43
N GLU A 297 -2.23 -27.05 12.25
CA GLU A 297 -1.85 -25.92 13.11
C GLU A 297 -2.99 -24.89 13.22
N ILE A 298 -3.63 -24.54 12.10
CA ILE A 298 -4.76 -23.61 12.11
C ILE A 298 -6.00 -24.22 12.76
N ILE A 299 -6.34 -25.48 12.48
CA ILE A 299 -7.49 -26.16 13.08
C ILE A 299 -7.35 -26.25 14.60
N ARG A 300 -6.16 -26.55 15.12
CA ARG A 300 -5.90 -26.52 16.56
C ARG A 300 -6.09 -25.11 17.13
N SER A 301 -5.63 -24.09 16.40
CA SER A 301 -5.76 -22.68 16.79
C SER A 301 -7.21 -22.17 16.79
N LEU A 302 -8.10 -22.77 15.98
CA LEU A 302 -9.53 -22.43 15.97
C LEU A 302 -10.26 -22.81 17.28
N HIS A 303 -9.79 -23.88 17.93
CA HIS A 303 -10.39 -24.47 19.13
C HIS A 303 -9.65 -24.10 20.42
N GLY A 304 -8.38 -23.68 20.31
CA GLY A 304 -7.57 -23.21 21.43
C GLY A 304 -7.71 -21.70 21.70
N THR A 305 -7.04 -21.26 22.77
CA THR A 305 -6.78 -19.84 23.07
C THR A 305 -5.53 -19.30 22.37
N GLY A 306 -4.86 -20.14 21.58
CA GLY A 306 -3.62 -19.79 20.89
C GLY A 306 -3.84 -18.75 19.80
N ASP A 307 -3.05 -17.68 19.86
CA ASP A 307 -3.04 -16.64 18.84
C ASP A 307 -2.23 -17.11 17.63
N ASN A 308 -2.91 -17.39 16.52
CA ASN A 308 -2.27 -17.84 15.28
C ASN A 308 -2.41 -16.76 14.21
N ILE A 309 -1.27 -16.23 13.77
CA ILE A 309 -1.21 -15.14 12.79
C ILE A 309 -1.77 -15.54 11.42
N ALA A 310 -1.57 -16.79 11.00
CA ALA A 310 -2.10 -17.31 9.75
C ALA A 310 -3.63 -17.38 9.80
N LEU A 311 -4.20 -17.82 10.92
CA LEU A 311 -5.65 -17.81 11.12
C LEU A 311 -6.20 -16.39 11.17
N ARG A 312 -5.55 -15.48 11.89
CA ARG A 312 -5.97 -14.09 12.08
C ARG A 312 -6.03 -13.30 10.77
N HIS A 313 -5.11 -13.59 9.85
CA HIS A 313 -4.94 -12.90 8.57
C HIS A 313 -5.14 -13.82 7.36
N ILE A 314 -5.90 -14.89 7.52
CA ILE A 314 -6.12 -15.90 6.48
C ILE A 314 -6.64 -15.28 5.18
N GLY A 315 -7.45 -14.22 5.30
CA GLY A 315 -7.99 -13.51 4.16
C GLY A 315 -6.90 -12.87 3.29
N VAL A 316 -5.90 -12.26 3.93
CA VAL A 316 -4.76 -11.65 3.25
C VAL A 316 -3.91 -12.73 2.60
N ILE A 317 -3.53 -13.76 3.38
CA ILE A 317 -2.67 -14.85 2.92
C ILE A 317 -3.28 -15.57 1.71
N ALA A 318 -4.55 -15.97 1.81
CA ALA A 318 -5.24 -16.68 0.74
C ALA A 318 -5.40 -15.82 -0.53
N THR A 319 -5.63 -14.51 -0.37
CA THR A 319 -5.73 -13.61 -1.51
C THR A 319 -4.39 -13.42 -2.20
N TYR A 320 -3.29 -13.24 -1.45
CA TYR A 320 -1.94 -13.18 -2.03
C TYR A 320 -1.59 -14.45 -2.79
N LEU A 321 -1.85 -15.62 -2.19
CA LEU A 321 -1.64 -16.91 -2.86
C LEU A 321 -2.45 -17.01 -4.14
N LEU A 322 -3.73 -16.61 -4.13
CA LEU A 322 -4.59 -16.60 -5.31
C LEU A 322 -4.04 -15.70 -6.42
N LEU A 323 -3.59 -14.49 -6.07
CA LEU A 323 -3.04 -13.52 -7.01
C LEU A 323 -1.68 -13.95 -7.60
N SER A 324 -0.86 -14.66 -6.81
CA SER A 324 0.45 -15.17 -7.24
C SER A 324 0.39 -16.34 -8.22
N ARG A 325 -0.80 -16.96 -8.39
CA ARG A 325 -0.99 -18.03 -9.38
C ARG A 325 -0.86 -17.46 -10.80
N HIS A 326 -0.15 -18.19 -11.64
CA HIS A 326 -0.28 -18.06 -13.09
C HIS A 326 -1.38 -19.03 -13.49
N ASP A 327 -2.46 -18.52 -14.08
CA ASP A 327 -3.40 -19.37 -14.79
C ASP A 327 -2.76 -19.58 -16.18
N ASP A 328 -2.15 -20.75 -16.39
CA ASP A 328 -1.68 -21.21 -17.70
C ASP A 328 -2.87 -21.47 -18.64
#